data_AF-A0AAD7HMD9-F1
#
_entry.id   AF-A0AAD7HMD9-F1
#
_cell.length_a   1.000
_cell.length_b   1.000
_cell.length_c   1.000
_cell.angle_alpha   90.00
_cell.angle_beta   90.00
_cell.angle_gamma   90.00
#
_symmetry.space_group_name_H-M   'P 1'
#
loop_
_entity.id
_entity.type
_entity.pdbx_description
1 polymer ?
#
loop_
_entity_poly.entity_id
_entity_poly.type
_entity_poly.pdbx_seq_one_letter_code
_entity_poly.pdbx_strand_id
1 'polypeptide(L)'
;MFNTSGPTDTVTQLTYLPKVDDPRRDWVASVAVPAFLAHRAHNKVRNFVTVVTGAELGAIAATDIFDLGCLAITDRHQAVVDAAAENICNTSTGAGKFRLIAVLSPTGAVISSIGGRVPLAALLKMASEAGYRAKIVTYTWKIQSEPEEVVGGYKKNQEDGHGPLYFCPAKILRNTFGSLHPAVATRRTRAAETEESLLKHRIDASVVAYELNRNGLFIGHTAAIVRSTPL
;
A
#
# COMPACT_ATOMS: atom_id res chain seq x y z
N MET A 1 -1.26 -1.41 26.56
CA MET A 1 -2.03 -0.17 26.80
C MET A 1 -1.32 0.94 26.07
N PHE A 2 -1.87 1.39 24.95
CA PHE A 2 -1.37 2.58 24.25
C PHE A 2 -1.92 3.81 24.98
N ASN A 3 -1.03 4.71 25.36
CA ASN A 3 -1.34 5.92 26.09
C ASN A 3 -2.14 6.87 25.17
N THR A 4 -3.36 7.26 25.56
CA THR A 4 -4.26 8.12 24.77
C THR A 4 -4.11 9.61 25.07
N SER A 5 -3.00 10.03 25.70
CA SER A 5 -2.70 11.43 26.00
C SER A 5 -1.51 11.95 25.18
N GLY A 6 -1.54 11.74 23.87
CA GLY A 6 -0.67 12.41 22.90
C GLY A 6 -1.35 13.65 22.31
N PRO A 7 -0.63 14.50 21.56
CA PRO A 7 -1.24 15.63 20.86
C PRO A 7 -2.41 15.13 20.00
N THR A 8 -3.50 15.89 19.94
CA THR A 8 -4.61 15.58 19.03
C THR A 8 -4.08 15.66 17.60
N ASP A 9 -3.79 14.51 16.99
CA ASP A 9 -3.44 14.44 15.58
C ASP A 9 -4.54 15.13 14.77
N THR A 10 -4.17 16.16 14.01
CA THR A 10 -5.11 16.88 13.17
C THR A 10 -5.40 16.00 11.97
N VAL A 11 -6.62 15.46 11.87
CA VAL A 11 -7.04 14.65 10.71
C VAL A 11 -8.17 15.35 9.99
N THR A 12 -8.04 15.50 8.68
CA THR A 12 -9.06 16.17 7.85
C THR A 12 -10.12 15.18 7.36
N GLN A 13 -11.32 15.66 7.03
CA GLN A 13 -12.37 14.85 6.40
C GLN A 13 -11.98 14.27 5.02
N LEU A 14 -10.90 14.79 4.42
CA LEU A 14 -10.34 14.31 3.15
C LEU A 14 -9.35 13.16 3.35
N THR A 15 -9.13 12.76 4.61
CA THR A 15 -8.12 11.78 4.99
C THR A 15 -8.75 10.42 5.23
N TYR A 16 -8.09 9.39 4.70
CA TYR A 16 -8.46 8.02 5.01
C TYR A 16 -8.04 7.64 6.43
N LEU A 17 -9.01 7.37 7.30
CA LEU A 17 -8.73 7.09 8.71
C LEU A 17 -8.05 5.72 8.92
N PRO A 18 -7.04 5.64 9.80
CA PRO A 18 -6.45 4.37 10.22
C PRO A 18 -7.48 3.41 10.81
N LYS A 19 -7.32 2.12 10.55
CA LYS A 19 -8.23 1.09 11.11
C LYS A 19 -7.61 0.47 12.37
N VAL A 20 -7.53 1.27 13.44
CA VAL A 20 -6.82 0.92 14.69
C VAL A 20 -7.32 -0.38 15.35
N ASP A 21 -8.61 -0.67 15.22
CA ASP A 21 -9.23 -1.85 15.83
C ASP A 21 -9.10 -3.14 14.99
N ASP A 22 -8.74 -3.01 13.70
CA ASP A 22 -8.52 -4.16 12.81
C ASP A 22 -7.29 -3.91 11.91
N PRO A 23 -6.07 -4.22 12.41
CA PRO A 23 -4.83 -4.01 11.68
C PRO A 23 -4.74 -4.76 10.33
N ARG A 24 -5.60 -5.75 10.06
CA ARG A 24 -5.65 -6.42 8.75
C ARG A 24 -6.48 -5.69 7.70
N ARG A 25 -7.31 -4.73 8.13
CA ARG A 25 -7.97 -3.77 7.23
C ARG A 25 -7.12 -2.54 7.00
N ASP A 26 -6.26 -2.20 7.95
CA ASP A 26 -5.39 -1.03 7.87
C ASP A 26 -4.29 -1.21 6.81
N TRP A 27 -4.13 -0.23 5.92
CA TRP A 27 -3.13 -0.29 4.84
C TRP A 27 -1.69 -0.26 5.36
N VAL A 28 -1.41 0.60 6.34
CA VAL A 28 -0.05 0.80 6.84
C VAL A 28 0.38 -0.43 7.61
N ALA A 29 -0.45 -0.93 8.52
CA ALA A 29 -0.13 -2.10 9.34
C ALA A 29 -0.06 -3.40 8.51
N SER A 30 -0.98 -3.61 7.55
CA SER A 30 -1.03 -4.88 6.81
C SER A 30 -0.15 -4.95 5.57
N VAL A 31 0.19 -3.80 4.97
CA VAL A 31 0.91 -3.73 3.69
C VAL A 31 2.22 -2.95 3.82
N ALA A 32 2.18 -1.68 4.24
CA ALA A 32 3.35 -0.80 4.17
C ALA A 32 4.47 -1.18 5.16
N VAL A 33 4.14 -1.38 6.44
CA VAL A 33 5.14 -1.75 7.47
C VAL A 33 5.85 -3.06 7.15
N PRO A 34 5.16 -4.17 6.82
CA PRO A 34 5.82 -5.41 6.40
C PRO A 34 6.74 -5.21 5.19
N ALA A 35 6.34 -4.35 4.25
CA ALA A 35 7.14 -4.02 3.08
C ALA A 35 8.43 -3.27 3.45
N PHE A 36 8.33 -2.26 4.33
CA PHE A 36 9.46 -1.48 4.78
C PHE A 36 10.48 -2.34 5.52
N LEU A 37 10.01 -3.23 6.40
CA LEU A 37 10.87 -4.18 7.11
C LEU A 37 11.59 -5.14 6.15
N ALA A 38 10.86 -5.71 5.18
CA ALA A 38 11.45 -6.58 4.17
C ALA A 38 12.48 -5.83 3.29
N HIS A 39 12.21 -4.56 2.97
CA HIS A 39 13.12 -3.74 2.18
C HIS A 39 14.40 -3.37 2.96
N ARG A 40 14.25 -2.97 4.23
CA ARG A 40 15.35 -2.61 5.15
C ARG A 40 16.34 -3.75 5.32
N ALA A 41 15.87 -5.00 5.32
CA ALA A 41 16.73 -6.18 5.48
C ALA A 41 17.85 -6.27 4.42
N HIS A 42 17.69 -5.61 3.27
CA HIS A 42 18.62 -5.71 2.15
C HIS A 42 19.07 -4.35 1.58
N ASN A 43 18.53 -3.24 2.06
CA ASN A 43 18.78 -1.91 1.49
C ASN A 43 18.87 -0.85 2.58
N LYS A 44 19.82 0.07 2.45
CA LYS A 44 19.86 1.29 3.26
C LYS A 44 19.02 2.37 2.57
N VAL A 45 18.02 2.90 3.29
CA VAL A 45 17.17 4.00 2.82
C VAL A 45 17.54 5.25 3.61
N ARG A 46 17.93 6.31 2.92
CA ARG A 46 18.22 7.63 3.53
C ARG A 46 17.27 8.74 3.11
N ASN A 47 16.61 8.58 1.97
CA ASN A 47 15.64 9.54 1.47
C ASN A 47 14.37 8.76 1.14
N PHE A 48 13.22 9.22 1.63
CA PHE A 48 11.94 8.57 1.42
C PHE A 48 10.90 9.61 1.02
N VAL A 49 10.07 9.26 0.04
CA VAL A 49 8.91 10.06 -0.36
C VAL A 49 7.67 9.20 -0.30
N THR A 50 6.67 9.64 0.46
CA THR A 50 5.33 9.06 0.37
C THR A 50 4.47 9.88 -0.58
N VAL A 51 3.76 9.20 -1.47
CA VAL A 51 2.82 9.79 -2.41
C VAL A 51 1.43 9.33 -2.00
N VAL A 52 0.51 10.28 -1.82
CA VAL A 52 -0.77 10.08 -1.11
C VAL A 52 -0.51 9.79 0.37
N THR A 53 -0.03 10.81 1.08
CA THR A 53 0.38 10.70 2.49
C THR A 53 -0.78 10.30 3.40
N GLY A 54 -2.02 10.69 3.06
CA GLY A 54 -3.19 10.41 3.89
C GLY A 54 -2.97 10.85 5.34
N ALA A 55 -3.34 9.98 6.29
CA ALA A 55 -3.14 10.20 7.74
C ALA A 55 -1.70 9.95 8.18
N GLU A 56 -0.71 10.27 7.35
CA GLU A 56 0.74 10.28 7.63
C GLU A 56 1.39 9.01 8.20
N LEU A 57 0.64 7.98 8.57
CA LEU A 57 1.15 6.79 9.26
C LEU A 57 2.19 6.05 8.43
N GLY A 58 2.11 6.12 7.09
CA GLY A 58 3.14 5.58 6.22
C GLY A 58 4.46 6.35 6.31
N ALA A 59 4.41 7.66 6.49
CA ALA A 59 5.58 8.52 6.68
C ALA A 59 6.21 8.30 8.07
N ILE A 60 5.39 8.26 9.13
CA ILE A 60 5.84 7.98 10.51
C ILE A 60 6.46 6.57 10.59
N ALA A 61 5.81 5.56 10.03
CA ALA A 61 6.39 4.22 9.97
C ALA A 61 7.73 4.19 9.23
N ALA A 62 7.90 5.00 8.18
CA ALA A 62 9.16 5.11 7.47
C ALA A 62 10.27 5.76 8.31
N THR A 63 9.96 6.78 9.12
CA THR A 63 10.93 7.40 10.03
C THR A 63 11.36 6.47 11.16
N ASP A 64 10.47 5.59 11.63
CA ASP A 64 10.79 4.61 12.66
C ASP A 64 11.59 3.42 12.13
N ILE A 65 11.32 3.02 10.87
CA ILE A 65 11.93 1.82 10.28
C ILE A 65 13.26 2.15 9.60
N PHE A 66 13.41 3.31 8.97
CA PHE A 66 14.61 3.67 8.19
C PHE A 66 15.43 4.77 8.85
N ASP A 67 16.75 4.78 8.59
CA ASP A 67 17.67 5.85 9.00
C ASP A 67 17.61 7.03 8.01
N LEU A 68 16.47 7.73 8.01
CA LEU A 68 16.17 8.80 7.06
C LEU A 68 16.95 10.08 7.38
N GLY A 69 17.66 10.60 6.37
CA GLY A 69 18.15 11.99 6.35
C GLY A 69 17.16 12.95 5.68
N CYS A 70 16.21 12.43 4.88
CA CYS A 70 15.16 13.23 4.26
C CYS A 70 13.85 12.44 4.14
N LEU A 71 12.76 13.11 4.48
CA LEU A 71 11.38 12.68 4.25
C LEU A 71 10.67 13.76 3.42
N ALA A 72 10.00 13.35 2.35
CA ALA A 72 9.01 14.18 1.66
C ALA A 72 7.65 13.49 1.67
N ILE A 73 6.60 14.30 1.74
CA ILE A 73 5.22 13.84 1.71
C ILE A 73 4.48 14.57 0.58
N THR A 74 3.59 13.89 -0.12
CA THR A 74 2.72 14.52 -1.12
C THR A 74 1.30 14.01 -0.99
N ASP A 75 0.34 14.87 -1.29
CA ASP A 75 -1.07 14.54 -1.43
C ASP A 75 -1.70 15.43 -2.50
N ARG A 76 -2.84 15.02 -3.04
CA ARG A 76 -3.61 15.85 -3.98
C ARG A 76 -4.28 17.03 -3.27
N HIS A 77 -4.47 16.95 -1.95
CA HIS A 77 -5.11 17.99 -1.14
C HIS A 77 -4.09 18.67 -0.23
N GLN A 78 -3.87 19.97 -0.41
CA GLN A 78 -2.91 20.74 0.40
C GLN A 78 -3.22 20.65 1.90
N ALA A 79 -4.51 20.70 2.29
CA ALA A 79 -4.91 20.56 3.68
C ALA A 79 -4.50 19.20 4.31
N VAL A 80 -4.39 18.13 3.51
CA VAL A 80 -3.88 16.83 3.97
C VAL A 80 -2.37 16.89 4.16
N VAL A 81 -1.66 17.55 3.24
CA VAL A 81 -0.20 17.77 3.37
C VAL A 81 0.12 18.58 4.62
N ASP A 82 -0.60 19.67 4.87
CA ASP A 82 -0.36 20.57 6.00
C ASP A 82 -0.59 19.85 7.33
N ALA A 83 -1.71 19.13 7.46
CA ALA A 83 -2.04 18.34 8.64
C ALA A 83 -1.02 17.22 8.90
N ALA A 84 -0.67 16.47 7.84
CA ALA A 84 0.33 15.41 7.92
C ALA A 84 1.71 15.95 8.34
N ALA A 85 2.13 17.09 7.79
CA ALA A 85 3.39 17.72 8.16
C ALA A 85 3.40 18.12 9.64
N GLU A 86 2.31 18.70 10.14
CA GLU A 86 2.15 19.05 11.55
C GLU A 86 2.26 17.81 12.46
N ASN A 87 1.51 16.74 12.16
CA ASN A 87 1.51 15.51 12.96
C ASN A 87 2.90 14.84 12.97
N ILE A 88 3.59 14.80 11.82
CA ILE A 88 4.97 14.26 11.73
C ILE A 88 5.94 15.10 12.56
N CYS A 89 5.84 16.43 12.53
CA CYS A 89 6.68 17.31 13.34
C CYS A 89 6.46 17.10 14.84
N ASN A 90 5.21 16.83 15.24
CA ASN A 90 4.83 16.65 16.64
C ASN A 90 5.22 15.26 17.18
N THR A 91 5.32 14.25 16.32
CA THR A 91 5.70 12.87 16.69
C THR A 91 7.20 12.60 16.60
N SER A 92 7.93 13.33 15.76
CA SER A 92 9.38 13.14 15.58
C SER A 92 10.17 13.80 16.70
N THR A 93 10.96 13.03 17.46
CA THR A 93 11.91 13.53 18.47
C THR A 93 13.07 14.38 17.91
N GLY A 94 13.07 14.65 16.60
CA GLY A 94 14.07 15.47 15.92
C GLY A 94 13.41 16.55 15.07
N ALA A 95 13.57 17.81 15.48
CA ALA A 95 13.22 18.99 14.68
C ALA A 95 14.08 19.06 13.41
N GLY A 96 13.61 18.48 12.31
CA GLY A 96 14.21 18.60 10.99
C GLY A 96 13.60 19.76 10.21
N LYS A 97 14.44 20.62 9.60
CA LYS A 97 13.97 21.61 8.62
C LYS A 97 13.69 20.91 7.29
N PHE A 98 12.43 20.92 6.84
CA PHE A 98 12.02 20.35 5.56
C PHE A 98 12.48 21.23 4.39
N ARG A 99 12.96 20.61 3.32
CA ARG A 99 13.26 21.27 2.03
C ARG A 99 12.65 20.46 0.90
N LEU A 100 12.14 21.16 -0.11
CA LEU A 100 11.76 20.59 -1.38
C LEU A 100 13.05 20.15 -2.12
N ILE A 101 13.14 18.89 -2.53
CA ILE A 101 14.31 18.35 -3.24
C ILE A 101 13.85 17.58 -4.47
N ALA A 102 14.69 17.55 -5.50
CA ALA A 102 14.50 16.67 -6.66
C ALA A 102 14.31 15.22 -6.17
N VAL A 103 13.16 14.64 -6.52
CA VAL A 103 12.56 13.49 -5.82
C VAL A 103 13.31 12.17 -6.07
N LEU A 104 14.04 12.06 -7.18
CA LEU A 104 14.79 10.85 -7.53
C LEU A 104 16.18 11.21 -8.08
N SER A 105 17.23 10.72 -7.41
CA SER A 105 18.59 10.76 -7.99
C SER A 105 18.69 9.82 -9.20
N PRO A 106 19.69 9.96 -10.08
CA PRO A 106 19.90 9.04 -11.21
C PRO A 106 20.03 7.56 -10.83
N THR A 107 20.34 7.25 -9.56
CA THR A 107 20.43 5.88 -9.02
C THR A 107 19.31 5.56 -8.01
N GLY A 108 18.38 6.50 -7.81
CA GLY A 108 17.28 6.37 -6.87
C GLY A 108 16.29 5.28 -7.29
N ALA A 109 15.57 4.73 -6.32
CA ALA A 109 14.54 3.72 -6.57
C ALA A 109 13.19 4.24 -6.11
N VAL A 110 12.15 3.91 -6.86
CA VAL A 110 10.75 4.13 -6.47
C VAL A 110 10.23 2.84 -5.83
N ILE A 111 9.60 2.94 -4.67
CA ILE A 111 8.85 1.82 -4.08
C ILE A 111 7.37 2.17 -4.16
N SER A 112 6.64 1.41 -4.96
CA SER A 112 5.19 1.54 -5.10
C SER A 112 4.49 0.45 -4.31
N SER A 113 3.64 0.84 -3.37
CA SER A 113 2.69 -0.07 -2.71
C SER A 113 1.35 0.04 -3.42
N ILE A 114 0.93 -1.04 -4.08
CA ILE A 114 -0.22 -1.02 -4.99
C ILE A 114 -1.18 -2.15 -4.63
N GLY A 115 -2.48 -1.86 -4.61
CA GLY A 115 -3.50 -2.90 -4.49
C GLY A 115 -3.46 -3.76 -5.75
N GLY A 116 -3.19 -5.06 -5.61
CA GLY A 116 -3.19 -6.07 -6.68
C GLY A 116 -4.60 -6.45 -7.14
N ARG A 117 -5.45 -5.44 -7.34
CA ARG A 117 -6.69 -5.52 -8.12
C ARG A 117 -6.40 -5.36 -9.62
N VAL A 118 -5.16 -5.01 -9.95
CA VAL A 118 -4.56 -4.93 -11.29
C VAL A 118 -3.53 -6.07 -11.40
N PRO A 119 -3.40 -6.75 -12.55
CA PRO A 119 -2.42 -7.84 -12.71
C PRO A 119 -0.98 -7.40 -12.44
N LEU A 120 -0.17 -8.24 -11.77
CA LEU A 120 1.25 -7.97 -11.51
C LEU A 120 2.02 -7.69 -12.79
N ALA A 121 1.69 -8.40 -13.87
CA ALA A 121 2.30 -8.19 -15.19
C ALA A 121 2.09 -6.75 -15.69
N ALA A 122 0.92 -6.16 -15.46
CA ALA A 122 0.63 -4.78 -15.85
C ALA A 122 1.44 -3.79 -14.99
N LEU A 123 1.58 -4.02 -13.68
CA LEU A 123 2.42 -3.20 -12.80
C LEU A 123 3.88 -3.18 -13.26
N LEU A 124 4.41 -4.35 -13.61
CA LEU A 124 5.78 -4.49 -14.10
C LEU A 124 5.96 -3.86 -15.49
N LYS A 125 4.97 -3.99 -16.37
CA LYS A 125 4.98 -3.36 -17.70
C LYS A 125 4.95 -1.84 -17.60
N MET A 126 4.10 -1.27 -16.74
CA MET A 126 4.06 0.19 -16.54
C MET A 126 5.41 0.77 -16.14
N ALA A 127 6.13 0.08 -15.24
CA ALA A 127 7.47 0.51 -14.86
C ALA A 127 8.47 0.42 -16.01
N SER A 128 8.44 -0.65 -16.82
CA SER A 128 9.33 -0.77 -17.97
C SER A 128 9.07 0.27 -19.05
N GLU A 129 7.80 0.57 -19.34
CA GLU A 129 7.41 1.61 -20.30
C GLU A 129 7.82 3.01 -19.82
N ALA A 130 7.92 3.21 -18.49
CA ALA A 130 8.45 4.42 -17.90
C ALA A 130 9.99 4.50 -17.86
N GLY A 131 10.71 3.52 -18.43
CA GLY A 131 12.17 3.50 -18.43
C GLY A 131 12.82 2.94 -17.16
N TYR A 132 12.08 2.13 -16.38
CA TYR A 132 12.57 1.54 -15.14
C TYR A 132 12.58 0.00 -15.18
N ARG A 133 13.58 -0.60 -14.54
CA ARG A 133 13.59 -2.01 -14.17
C ARG A 133 12.79 -2.22 -12.89
N ALA A 134 11.68 -2.96 -12.98
CA ALA A 134 10.85 -3.30 -11.84
C ALA A 134 11.08 -4.70 -11.28
N LYS A 135 11.03 -4.82 -9.94
CA LYS A 135 11.08 -6.06 -9.18
C LYS A 135 10.00 -6.06 -8.11
N ILE A 136 9.28 -7.17 -7.99
CA ILE A 136 8.39 -7.41 -6.84
C ILE A 136 9.26 -7.58 -5.59
N VAL A 137 9.05 -6.71 -4.60
CA VAL A 137 9.69 -6.76 -3.28
C VAL A 137 8.85 -7.58 -2.33
N THR A 138 7.53 -7.41 -2.35
CA THR A 138 6.61 -8.16 -1.50
C THR A 138 5.30 -8.36 -2.25
N TYR A 139 4.73 -9.56 -2.12
CA TYR A 139 3.36 -9.84 -2.56
C TYR A 139 2.58 -10.33 -1.34
N THR A 140 1.50 -9.64 -1.01
CA THR A 140 0.72 -9.83 0.21
C THR A 140 -0.76 -9.61 -0.09
N TRP A 141 -1.59 -9.50 0.95
CA TRP A 141 -3.02 -9.24 0.83
C TRP A 141 -3.53 -8.46 2.04
N LYS A 142 -4.71 -7.84 1.88
CA LYS A 142 -5.48 -7.23 2.97
C LYS A 142 -6.97 -7.51 2.81
N ILE A 143 -7.70 -7.36 3.91
CA ILE A 143 -9.17 -7.37 3.90
C ILE A 143 -9.65 -6.01 3.36
N GLN A 144 -10.69 -6.03 2.53
CA GLN A 144 -11.31 -4.80 2.02
C GLN A 144 -12.01 -4.06 3.17
N SER A 145 -11.64 -2.81 3.38
CA SER A 145 -12.08 -2.00 4.52
C SER A 145 -13.42 -1.29 4.30
N GLU A 146 -13.61 -0.57 3.18
CA GLU A 146 -14.94 -0.11 2.74
C GLU A 146 -15.35 -0.84 1.45
N PRO A 147 -15.96 -2.03 1.55
CA PRO A 147 -16.46 -2.73 0.38
C PRO A 147 -17.55 -1.94 -0.35
N GLU A 148 -18.42 -1.21 0.35
CA GLU A 148 -19.52 -0.49 -0.29
C GLU A 148 -19.04 0.67 -1.18
N GLU A 149 -18.11 1.47 -0.68
CA GLU A 149 -17.55 2.62 -1.41
C GLU A 149 -16.59 2.18 -2.53
N VAL A 150 -15.74 1.19 -2.24
CA VAL A 150 -14.65 0.81 -3.13
C VAL A 150 -15.11 -0.13 -4.24
N VAL A 151 -16.01 -1.07 -3.96
CA VAL A 151 -16.52 -2.01 -4.99
C VAL A 151 -17.33 -1.24 -6.04
N GLY A 152 -18.15 -0.27 -5.65
CA GLY A 152 -18.92 0.54 -6.59
C GLY A 152 -18.05 1.29 -7.60
N GLY A 153 -16.94 1.87 -7.16
CA GLY A 153 -15.98 2.53 -8.04
C GLY A 153 -15.31 1.57 -9.03
N TYR A 154 -14.90 0.38 -8.57
CA TYR A 154 -14.30 -0.63 -9.45
C TYR A 154 -15.29 -1.26 -10.42
N LYS A 155 -16.54 -1.46 -9.99
CA LYS A 155 -17.63 -1.87 -10.88
C LYS A 155 -17.76 -0.89 -12.06
N LYS A 156 -17.88 0.41 -11.75
CA LYS A 156 -17.99 1.44 -12.77
C LYS A 156 -16.80 1.45 -13.72
N ASN A 157 -15.57 1.37 -13.18
CA ASN A 157 -14.37 1.29 -14.01
C ASN A 157 -14.40 0.09 -14.97
N GLN A 158 -14.85 -1.09 -14.53
CA GLN A 158 -14.98 -2.25 -15.43
C GLN A 158 -16.09 -2.06 -16.48
N GLU A 159 -17.22 -1.45 -16.11
CA GLU A 159 -18.31 -1.11 -17.04
C GLU A 159 -17.82 -0.12 -18.11
N ASP A 160 -16.91 0.78 -17.75
CA ASP A 160 -16.22 1.72 -18.65
C ASP A 160 -15.07 1.05 -19.46
N GLY A 161 -14.88 -0.27 -19.32
CA GLY A 161 -13.87 -1.04 -20.05
C GLY A 161 -12.47 -1.07 -19.41
N HIS A 162 -12.32 -0.55 -18.20
CA HIS A 162 -11.08 -0.61 -17.43
C HIS A 162 -11.03 -1.88 -16.57
N GLY A 163 -10.26 -2.88 -16.99
CA GLY A 163 -10.14 -4.15 -16.25
C GLY A 163 -9.17 -5.15 -16.89
N PRO A 164 -9.11 -6.39 -16.36
CA PRO A 164 -9.97 -6.97 -15.32
C PRO A 164 -9.62 -6.48 -13.91
N LEU A 165 -10.63 -6.21 -13.09
CA LEU A 165 -10.52 -5.82 -11.68
C LEU A 165 -11.20 -6.88 -10.80
N TYR A 166 -10.50 -7.36 -9.77
CA TYR A 166 -11.03 -8.48 -8.99
C TYR A 166 -10.68 -8.42 -7.50
N PHE A 167 -11.52 -9.11 -6.73
CA PHE A 167 -11.34 -9.42 -5.32
C PHE A 167 -11.22 -10.93 -5.13
N CYS A 168 -10.95 -11.37 -3.90
CA CYS A 168 -10.95 -12.77 -3.52
C CYS A 168 -11.60 -12.94 -2.14
N PRO A 169 -12.16 -14.12 -1.82
CA PRO A 169 -12.59 -14.40 -0.45
C PRO A 169 -11.40 -14.31 0.51
N ALA A 170 -11.55 -13.62 1.63
CA ALA A 170 -10.48 -13.44 2.61
C ALA A 170 -9.96 -14.77 3.18
N LYS A 171 -10.82 -15.79 3.27
CA LYS A 171 -10.43 -17.16 3.67
C LYS A 171 -9.45 -17.78 2.67
N ILE A 172 -9.68 -17.60 1.38
CA ILE A 172 -8.79 -18.10 0.32
C ILE A 172 -7.45 -17.37 0.40
N LEU A 173 -7.47 -16.03 0.48
CA LEU A 173 -6.25 -15.24 0.65
C LEU A 173 -5.45 -15.67 1.89
N ARG A 174 -6.13 -15.85 3.03
CA ARG A 174 -5.49 -16.33 4.27
C ARG A 174 -4.81 -17.68 4.08
N ASN A 175 -5.46 -18.64 3.42
CA ASN A 175 -4.88 -19.95 3.20
C ASN A 175 -3.70 -19.90 2.21
N THR A 176 -3.86 -19.17 1.11
CA THR A 176 -2.82 -19.02 0.09
C THR A 176 -1.57 -18.37 0.67
N PHE A 177 -1.71 -17.25 1.38
CA PHE A 177 -0.57 -16.51 1.93
C PHE A 177 -0.11 -17.03 3.30
N GLY A 178 -0.99 -17.67 4.09
CA GLY A 178 -0.62 -18.26 5.39
C GLY A 178 0.32 -19.46 5.27
N SER A 179 0.35 -20.11 4.11
CA SER A 179 1.32 -21.15 3.78
C SER A 179 2.68 -20.61 3.28
N LEU A 180 2.80 -19.30 3.08
CA LEU A 180 3.97 -18.67 2.49
C LEU A 180 4.73 -17.84 3.53
N HIS A 181 6.03 -18.09 3.65
CA HIS A 181 6.91 -17.16 4.37
C HIS A 181 6.98 -15.83 3.59
N PRO A 182 6.91 -14.66 4.26
CA PRO A 182 6.91 -13.35 3.58
C PRO A 182 8.06 -13.18 2.60
N ALA A 183 9.27 -13.62 2.97
CA ALA A 183 10.46 -13.59 2.11
C ALA A 183 10.35 -14.48 0.85
N VAL A 184 9.52 -15.53 0.87
CA VAL A 184 9.33 -16.46 -0.27
C VAL A 184 8.30 -15.93 -1.26
N ALA A 185 7.26 -15.23 -0.78
CA ALA A 185 6.29 -14.53 -1.63
C ALA A 185 6.91 -13.37 -2.44
N THR A 186 8.14 -12.97 -2.13
CA THR A 186 8.88 -11.90 -2.83
C THR A 186 9.51 -12.33 -4.15
N ARG A 187 9.70 -13.63 -4.40
CA ARG A 187 10.29 -14.10 -5.67
C ARG A 187 9.29 -13.87 -6.79
N ARG A 188 9.73 -13.23 -7.90
CA ARG A 188 8.86 -12.90 -9.04
C ARG A 188 8.08 -14.11 -9.56
N THR A 189 8.74 -15.26 -9.72
CA THR A 189 8.08 -16.51 -10.15
C THR A 189 7.00 -16.92 -9.16
N ARG A 190 7.30 -16.90 -7.87
CA ARG A 190 6.34 -17.27 -6.84
C ARG A 190 5.17 -16.30 -6.72
N ALA A 191 5.42 -15.00 -6.88
CA ALA A 191 4.36 -13.99 -6.93
C ALA A 191 3.41 -14.22 -8.11
N ALA A 192 3.96 -14.53 -9.30
CA ALA A 192 3.16 -14.87 -10.48
C ALA A 192 2.37 -16.17 -10.30
N GLU A 193 2.98 -17.24 -9.80
CA GLU A 193 2.29 -18.51 -9.48
C GLU A 193 1.17 -18.29 -8.44
N THR A 194 1.43 -17.43 -7.45
CA THR A 194 0.44 -17.10 -6.42
C THR A 194 -0.72 -16.33 -7.04
N GLU A 195 -0.45 -15.33 -7.87
CA GLU A 195 -1.47 -14.59 -8.61
C GLU A 195 -2.32 -15.54 -9.47
N GLU A 196 -1.69 -16.41 -10.26
CA GLU A 196 -2.36 -17.40 -11.10
C GLU A 196 -3.25 -18.34 -10.29
N SER A 197 -2.77 -18.82 -9.14
CA SER A 197 -3.55 -19.69 -8.24
C SER A 197 -4.79 -19.01 -7.66
N LEU A 198 -4.79 -17.68 -7.58
CA LEU A 198 -5.91 -16.88 -7.08
C LEU A 198 -6.93 -16.55 -8.17
N LEU A 199 -6.55 -16.59 -9.46
CA LEU A 199 -7.45 -16.27 -10.58
C LEU A 199 -8.71 -17.15 -10.61
N LYS A 200 -8.60 -18.43 -10.21
CA LYS A 200 -9.75 -19.36 -10.11
C LYS A 200 -10.73 -19.02 -8.99
N HIS A 201 -10.33 -18.16 -8.06
CA HIS A 201 -11.12 -17.72 -6.91
C HIS A 201 -11.51 -16.23 -7.02
N ARG A 202 -11.29 -15.63 -8.20
CA ARG A 202 -11.60 -14.23 -8.44
C ARG A 202 -13.10 -14.00 -8.26
N ILE A 203 -13.41 -12.99 -7.46
CA ILE A 203 -14.72 -12.38 -7.41
C ILE A 203 -14.59 -11.14 -8.28
N ASP A 204 -15.29 -11.14 -9.41
CA ASP A 204 -15.36 -9.98 -10.29
C ASP A 204 -15.88 -8.76 -9.50
N ALA A 205 -15.37 -7.56 -9.78
CA ALA A 205 -15.80 -6.34 -9.11
C ALA A 205 -17.26 -5.92 -9.41
N SER A 206 -18.02 -6.73 -10.16
CA SER A 206 -19.47 -6.64 -10.35
C SER A 206 -20.29 -6.97 -9.08
N VAL A 207 -21.63 -7.03 -9.24
CA VAL A 207 -22.68 -7.16 -8.20
C VAL A 207 -22.36 -8.19 -7.10
N VAL A 208 -21.63 -9.25 -7.44
CA VAL A 208 -21.30 -10.37 -6.53
C VAL A 208 -20.42 -9.92 -5.36
N ALA A 209 -19.43 -9.03 -5.54
CA ALA A 209 -18.59 -8.59 -4.41
C ALA A 209 -19.38 -7.76 -3.38
N TYR A 210 -20.35 -6.98 -3.85
CA TYR A 210 -21.25 -6.18 -3.01
C TYR A 210 -22.24 -7.08 -2.24
N GLU A 211 -22.86 -8.04 -2.93
CA GLU A 211 -23.83 -8.97 -2.31
C GLU A 211 -23.17 -9.96 -1.35
N LEU A 212 -21.99 -10.48 -1.67
CA LEU A 212 -21.27 -11.38 -0.77
C LEU A 212 -20.86 -10.69 0.54
N ASN A 213 -20.45 -9.42 0.47
CA ASN A 213 -20.15 -8.66 1.69
C ASN A 213 -21.40 -8.43 2.56
N ARG A 214 -22.55 -8.10 1.94
CA ARG A 214 -23.83 -7.97 2.67
C ARG A 214 -24.28 -9.26 3.34
N ASN A 215 -23.85 -10.42 2.83
CA ASN A 215 -24.11 -11.73 3.40
C ASN A 215 -23.04 -12.22 4.39
N GLY A 216 -22.15 -11.32 4.87
CA GLY A 216 -21.15 -11.63 5.90
C GLY A 216 -19.87 -12.30 5.40
N LEU A 217 -19.65 -12.39 4.08
CA LEU A 217 -18.41 -12.89 3.52
C LEU A 217 -17.38 -11.76 3.39
N PHE A 218 -16.31 -11.85 4.18
CA PHE A 218 -15.17 -10.95 4.05
C PHE A 218 -14.45 -11.16 2.71
N ILE A 219 -14.41 -10.11 1.91
CA ILE A 219 -13.59 -10.04 0.70
C ILE A 219 -12.28 -9.31 0.97
N GLY A 220 -11.27 -9.61 0.18
CA GLY A 220 -9.99 -8.95 0.21
C GLY A 220 -9.39 -8.84 -1.19
N HIS A 221 -8.19 -8.30 -1.24
CA HIS A 221 -7.42 -8.20 -2.47
C HIS A 221 -5.94 -8.38 -2.16
N THR A 222 -5.18 -8.73 -3.18
CA THR A 222 -3.72 -8.79 -3.05
C THR A 222 -3.15 -7.37 -3.01
N ALA A 223 -1.91 -7.24 -2.56
CA ALA A 223 -1.14 -6.00 -2.60
C ALA A 223 0.29 -6.35 -3.02
N ALA A 224 0.84 -5.55 -3.91
CA ALA A 224 2.17 -5.74 -4.45
C ALA A 224 3.02 -4.53 -4.11
N ILE A 225 4.23 -4.80 -3.66
CA ILE A 225 5.27 -3.81 -3.47
C ILE A 225 6.24 -3.96 -4.62
N VAL A 226 6.34 -2.93 -5.44
CA VAL A 226 7.20 -2.92 -6.62
C VAL A 226 8.32 -1.94 -6.39
N ARG A 227 9.57 -2.42 -6.50
CA ARG A 227 10.73 -1.55 -6.57
C ARG A 227 11.11 -1.34 -8.03
N SER A 228 11.16 -0.08 -8.44
CA SER A 228 11.54 0.35 -9.78
C SER A 228 12.86 1.13 -9.69
N THR A 229 13.87 0.72 -10.46
CA THR A 229 15.16 1.42 -10.58
C THR A 229 15.37 1.86 -12.02
N PRO A 230 16.01 3.02 -12.30
CA PRO A 230 16.36 3.42 -13.65
C PRO A 230 17.10 2.30 -14.42
N LEU A 231 16.86 2.21 -15.74
CA LEU A 231 17.52 1.25 -16.62
C LEU A 231 19.01 1.56 -16.83
#